data_AF-A0A7C8DH94-F1
#
_entry.id   AF-A0A7C8DH94-F1
#
_cell.length_a   1.000
_cell.length_b   1.000
_cell.length_c   1.000
_cell.angle_alpha   90.00
_cell.angle_beta   90.00
_cell.angle_gamma   90.00
#
_symmetry.space_group_name_H-M   'P 1'
#
loop_
_entity.id
_entity.type
_entity.pdbx_description
1 polymer ?
#
loop_
_entity_poly.entity_id
_entity_poly.type
_entity_poly.pdbx_seq_one_letter_code
_entity_poly.pdbx_strand_id
1 'polypeptide(L)'
;MKHLLLVVVLLGLTPTLASARCLKFEPVSVLLKGVFVSKSLPGPPGYLSIAKGDFAERVLFLQLDEPICVKGNHESTFNSRTQTGVKELQLVVPLGQSMKLIDQRVRVTGTLFSAVMKGHRTKVLMTVKALTEDLTKQ
;
A
#
# COMPACT_ATOMS: atom_id res chain seq x y z
N MET A 1 -23.25 -59.11 22.74
CA MET A 1 -23.02 -58.35 21.49
C MET A 1 -23.50 -56.93 21.70
N LYS A 2 -22.60 -55.96 21.90
CA LYS A 2 -22.96 -54.53 21.93
C LYS A 2 -21.76 -53.77 21.40
N HIS A 3 -21.82 -53.44 20.11
CA HIS A 3 -20.81 -52.68 19.40
C HIS A 3 -20.78 -51.26 19.97
N LEU A 4 -19.66 -50.89 20.59
CA LEU A 4 -19.40 -49.52 21.01
C LEU A 4 -18.87 -48.76 19.78
N LEU A 5 -19.73 -48.00 19.12
CA LEU A 5 -19.36 -47.14 18.00
C LEU A 5 -18.72 -45.86 18.55
N LEU A 6 -17.42 -45.70 18.32
CA LEU A 6 -16.67 -44.49 18.62
C LEU A 6 -16.89 -43.49 17.47
N VAL A 7 -17.74 -42.48 17.68
CA VAL A 7 -17.90 -41.37 16.73
C VAL A 7 -16.84 -40.32 17.03
N VAL A 8 -15.76 -40.30 16.24
CA VAL A 8 -14.78 -39.22 16.26
C VAL A 8 -15.36 -38.05 15.47
N VAL A 9 -15.90 -37.06 16.17
CA VAL A 9 -16.31 -35.78 15.56
C VAL A 9 -15.05 -34.95 15.34
N LEU A 10 -14.52 -34.98 14.12
CA LEU A 10 -13.46 -34.06 13.69
C LEU A 10 -14.10 -32.67 13.49
N LEU A 11 -14.04 -31.81 14.51
CA LEU A 11 -14.38 -30.39 14.35
C LEU A 11 -13.33 -29.75 13.43
N GLY A 12 -13.69 -29.58 12.16
CA GLY A 12 -12.90 -28.81 11.21
C GLY A 12 -12.87 -27.33 11.63
N LEU A 13 -11.74 -26.86 12.15
CA LEU A 13 -11.44 -25.43 12.22
C LEU A 13 -11.23 -24.94 10.78
N THR A 14 -12.27 -24.41 10.15
CA THR A 14 -12.10 -23.62 8.93
C THR A 14 -11.60 -22.25 9.34
N PRO A 15 -10.37 -21.84 8.98
CA PRO A 15 -9.93 -20.48 9.22
C PRO A 15 -10.82 -19.55 8.40
N THR A 16 -11.66 -18.77 9.07
CA THR A 16 -12.38 -17.66 8.44
C THR A 16 -11.33 -16.65 8.02
N LEU A 17 -10.98 -16.60 6.72
CA LEU A 17 -10.28 -15.44 6.18
C LEU A 17 -11.18 -14.23 6.43
N ALA A 18 -10.80 -13.38 7.38
CA ALA A 18 -11.40 -12.07 7.53
C ALA A 18 -11.18 -11.32 6.20
N SER A 19 -12.21 -11.28 5.36
CA SER A 19 -12.17 -10.50 4.13
C SER A 19 -12.17 -9.02 4.51
N ALA A 20 -10.99 -8.44 4.70
CA ALA A 20 -10.85 -7.00 4.86
C ALA A 20 -11.56 -6.31 3.68
N ARG A 21 -12.53 -5.45 3.99
CA ARG A 21 -13.28 -4.71 2.96
C ARG A 21 -12.31 -3.83 2.17
N CYS A 22 -12.38 -3.87 0.84
CA CYS A 22 -11.51 -3.02 0.02
C CYS A 22 -11.67 -1.55 0.38
N LEU A 23 -10.53 -0.87 0.45
CA LEU A 23 -10.45 0.57 0.63
C LEU A 23 -11.05 1.28 -0.58
N LYS A 24 -11.28 2.58 -0.44
CA LYS A 24 -11.73 3.43 -1.54
C LYS A 24 -10.59 4.36 -1.95
N PHE A 25 -10.56 4.71 -3.23
CA PHE A 25 -9.82 5.88 -3.68
C PHE A 25 -10.37 7.17 -3.06
N GLU A 26 -9.68 8.27 -3.29
CA GLU A 26 -10.09 9.62 -2.92
C GLU A 26 -11.58 9.88 -3.29
N PRO A 27 -12.29 10.72 -2.50
CA PRO A 27 -11.79 11.61 -1.45
C PRO A 27 -11.62 10.96 -0.07
N VAL A 28 -11.90 9.66 0.08
CA VAL A 28 -11.85 8.99 1.38
C VAL A 28 -10.43 8.95 1.93
N SER A 29 -10.25 9.46 3.14
CA SER A 29 -8.98 9.36 3.85
C SER A 29 -8.86 7.99 4.49
N VAL A 30 -7.68 7.37 4.34
CA VAL A 30 -7.34 6.08 4.96
C VAL A 30 -6.10 6.24 5.83
N LEU A 31 -5.94 5.31 6.77
CA LEU A 31 -4.72 5.14 7.55
C LEU A 31 -4.10 3.80 7.17
N LEU A 32 -2.84 3.83 6.75
CA LEU A 32 -2.06 2.65 6.42
C LEU A 32 -0.81 2.57 7.30
N LYS A 33 -0.34 1.34 7.51
CA LYS A 33 0.89 1.05 8.24
C LYS A 33 1.89 0.31 7.36
N GLY A 34 3.16 0.54 7.60
CA GLY A 34 4.22 -0.06 6.82
C GLY A 34 5.58 0.53 7.12
N VAL A 35 6.58 0.14 6.33
CA VAL A 35 7.92 0.72 6.36
C VAL A 35 8.00 1.88 5.37
N PHE A 36 8.45 3.04 5.83
CA PHE A 36 8.65 4.21 4.98
C PHE A 36 10.01 4.12 4.28
N VAL A 37 10.01 3.95 2.96
CA VAL A 37 11.24 3.69 2.19
C VAL A 37 11.50 4.81 1.19
N SER A 38 12.77 5.13 0.98
CA SER A 38 13.20 6.02 -0.10
C SER A 38 14.10 5.27 -1.08
N LYS A 39 13.79 5.37 -2.39
CA LYS A 39 14.59 4.77 -3.47
C LYS A 39 15.04 5.86 -4.43
N SER A 40 16.28 5.75 -4.92
CA SER A 40 16.77 6.54 -6.05
C SER A 40 16.44 5.80 -7.34
N LEU A 41 15.61 6.38 -8.20
CA LEU A 41 15.11 5.77 -9.43
C LEU A 41 15.40 6.67 -10.65
N PRO A 42 15.48 6.10 -11.88
CA PRO A 42 15.59 6.91 -13.09
C PRO A 42 14.38 7.83 -13.28
N GLY A 43 14.62 9.13 -13.29
CA GLY A 43 13.69 10.21 -13.59
C GLY A 43 13.76 10.67 -15.05
N PRO A 44 13.36 11.91 -15.35
CA PRO A 44 13.44 12.47 -16.70
C PRO A 44 14.86 12.44 -17.32
N PRO A 45 14.96 12.55 -18.65
CA PRO A 45 13.85 12.55 -19.62
C PRO A 45 13.34 11.14 -19.95
N GLY A 46 14.20 10.11 -19.82
CA GLY A 46 13.94 8.76 -20.28
C GLY A 46 13.10 7.93 -19.31
N TYR A 47 13.37 8.04 -18.00
CA TYR A 47 12.87 7.17 -16.94
C TYR A 47 13.33 5.71 -17.09
N LEU A 48 14.52 5.50 -17.66
CA LEU A 48 15.07 4.19 -18.02
C LEU A 48 16.37 3.87 -17.29
N SER A 49 17.33 4.79 -17.22
CA SER A 49 18.64 4.52 -16.63
C SER A 49 19.39 5.78 -16.20
N ILE A 50 19.70 5.86 -14.90
CA ILE A 50 20.57 6.91 -14.34
C ILE A 50 21.96 6.84 -14.98
N ALA A 51 22.51 5.63 -15.14
CA ALA A 51 23.82 5.42 -15.74
C ALA A 51 23.90 5.85 -17.21
N LYS A 52 22.76 6.01 -17.90
CA LYS A 52 22.67 6.48 -19.29
C LYS A 52 22.20 7.94 -19.41
N GLY A 53 22.21 8.69 -18.30
CA GLY A 53 21.97 10.14 -18.31
C GLY A 53 20.59 10.60 -17.81
N ASP A 54 19.74 9.69 -17.31
CA ASP A 54 18.52 10.14 -16.63
C ASP A 54 18.82 10.73 -15.25
N PHE A 55 18.05 11.74 -14.85
CA PHE A 55 18.16 12.32 -13.51
C PHE A 55 17.83 11.27 -12.44
N ALA A 56 18.63 11.22 -11.38
CA ALA A 56 18.30 10.41 -10.21
C ALA A 56 17.16 11.09 -9.44
N GLU A 57 15.98 10.46 -9.44
CA GLU A 57 14.80 10.93 -8.73
C GLU A 57 14.64 10.16 -7.42
N ARG A 58 14.54 10.88 -6.31
CA ARG A 58 14.23 10.29 -5.00
C ARG A 58 12.73 10.07 -4.88
N VAL A 59 12.31 8.81 -4.93
CA VAL A 59 10.90 8.42 -4.81
C VAL A 59 10.64 7.80 -3.44
N LEU A 60 9.47 8.11 -2.89
CA LEU A 60 9.06 7.72 -1.56
C LEU A 60 7.99 6.65 -1.63
N PHE A 61 8.11 5.64 -0.77
CA PHE A 61 7.24 4.48 -0.76
C PHE A 61 6.79 4.12 0.65
N LEU A 62 5.60 3.55 0.77
CA LEU A 62 5.16 2.79 1.93
C LEU A 62 5.11 1.32 1.53
N GLN A 63 5.96 0.50 2.13
CA GLN A 63 5.88 -0.96 2.05
C GLN A 63 4.90 -1.43 3.11
N LEU A 64 3.74 -1.92 2.69
CA LEU A 64 2.65 -2.26 3.59
C LEU A 64 2.95 -3.50 4.42
N ASP A 65 2.48 -3.47 5.67
CA ASP A 65 2.51 -4.63 6.56
C ASP A 65 1.68 -5.79 6.01
N GLU A 66 0.54 -5.48 5.39
CA GLU A 66 -0.37 -6.44 4.80
C GLU A 66 -0.82 -5.97 3.41
N PRO A 67 -1.00 -6.87 2.43
CA PRO A 67 -1.52 -6.49 1.11
C PRO A 67 -2.95 -5.95 1.22
N ILE A 68 -3.24 -4.85 0.53
CA ILE A 68 -4.58 -4.25 0.50
C ILE A 68 -5.27 -4.46 -0.86
N CYS A 69 -6.58 -4.26 -0.87
CA CYS A 69 -7.32 -3.97 -2.08
C CYS A 69 -7.95 -2.57 -2.03
N VAL A 70 -8.02 -1.93 -3.20
CA VAL A 70 -8.63 -0.61 -3.39
C VAL A 70 -9.68 -0.74 -4.48
N LYS A 71 -10.94 -0.49 -4.13
CA LYS A 71 -12.09 -0.62 -5.03
C LYS A 71 -12.10 0.55 -6.01
N GLY A 72 -12.18 0.23 -7.29
CA GLY A 72 -12.37 1.22 -8.34
C GLY A 72 -13.76 1.86 -8.30
N ASN A 73 -13.86 3.09 -8.76
CA ASN A 73 -15.11 3.79 -9.02
C ASN A 73 -15.32 3.92 -10.53
N HIS A 74 -16.27 3.18 -11.09
CA HIS A 74 -16.56 3.18 -12.53
C HIS A 74 -16.91 4.56 -13.10
N GLU A 75 -17.38 5.48 -12.26
CA GLU A 75 -17.68 6.87 -12.65
C GLU A 75 -16.43 7.77 -12.72
N SER A 76 -15.28 7.30 -12.20
CA SER A 76 -14.04 8.06 -12.22
C SER A 76 -13.19 7.77 -13.46
N THR A 77 -12.79 8.83 -14.17
CA THR A 77 -11.85 8.72 -15.29
C THR A 77 -10.52 8.08 -14.91
N PHE A 78 -10.01 8.37 -13.71
CA PHE A 78 -8.67 7.93 -13.27
C PHE A 78 -8.72 6.75 -12.28
N ASN A 79 -9.75 6.68 -11.44
CA ASN A 79 -9.85 5.70 -10.35
C ASN A 79 -10.81 4.55 -10.66
N SER A 80 -11.01 4.20 -11.93
CA SER A 80 -12.02 3.21 -12.38
C SER A 80 -11.68 1.76 -12.11
N ARG A 81 -10.40 1.41 -11.99
CA ARG A 81 -9.97 0.01 -11.87
C ARG A 81 -9.70 -0.39 -10.43
N THR A 82 -10.33 -1.47 -9.99
CA THR A 82 -10.00 -2.12 -8.72
C THR A 82 -8.56 -2.66 -8.75
N GLN A 83 -7.82 -2.41 -7.67
CA GLN A 83 -6.47 -2.92 -7.46
C GLN A 83 -6.49 -3.91 -6.30
N THR A 84 -5.93 -5.10 -6.47
CA THR A 84 -5.85 -6.14 -5.45
C THR A 84 -4.40 -6.52 -5.18
N GLY A 85 -4.12 -7.02 -3.97
CA GLY A 85 -2.78 -7.47 -3.59
C GLY A 85 -1.73 -6.35 -3.62
N VAL A 86 -2.12 -5.10 -3.38
CA VAL A 86 -1.22 -3.95 -3.35
C VAL A 86 -0.36 -4.06 -2.10
N LYS A 87 0.96 -4.18 -2.27
CA LYS A 87 1.94 -4.31 -1.18
C LYS A 87 2.83 -3.08 -0.99
N GLU A 88 2.87 -2.19 -1.97
CA GLU A 88 3.70 -0.98 -1.94
C GLU A 88 2.93 0.17 -2.59
N LEU A 89 3.00 1.36 -1.98
CA LEU A 89 2.43 2.60 -2.51
C LEU A 89 3.54 3.62 -2.66
N GLN A 90 3.57 4.35 -3.78
CA GLN A 90 4.30 5.59 -3.86
C GLN A 90 3.58 6.67 -3.05
N LEU A 91 4.35 7.40 -2.24
CA LEU A 91 3.86 8.51 -1.43
C LEU A 91 4.14 9.82 -2.15
N VAL A 92 3.10 10.63 -2.29
CA VAL A 92 3.19 12.05 -2.66
C VAL A 92 3.15 12.85 -1.36
N VAL A 93 4.32 13.29 -0.92
CA VAL A 93 4.51 13.96 0.36
C VAL A 93 4.61 15.48 0.13
N PRO A 94 3.86 16.31 0.88
CA PRO A 94 3.98 17.77 0.79
C PRO A 94 5.40 18.26 1.09
N LEU A 95 5.78 19.38 0.47
CA LEU A 95 7.05 20.04 0.75
C LEU A 95 7.17 20.38 2.25
N GLY A 96 8.35 20.17 2.83
CA GLY A 96 8.63 20.46 4.24
C GLY A 96 8.33 19.30 5.22
N GLN A 97 7.75 18.18 4.77
CA GLN A 97 7.61 17.00 5.62
C GLN A 97 8.99 16.43 5.99
N SER A 98 9.17 16.08 7.26
CA SER A 98 10.42 15.52 7.76
C SER A 98 10.69 14.12 7.20
N MET A 99 11.91 13.92 6.70
CA MET A 99 12.40 12.64 6.18
C MET A 99 13.04 11.75 7.25
N LYS A 100 12.94 12.14 8.53
CA LYS A 100 13.58 11.47 9.67
C LYS A 100 13.10 10.03 9.90
N LEU A 101 11.94 9.67 9.37
CA LEU A 101 11.29 8.38 9.60
C LEU A 101 11.56 7.37 8.47
N ILE A 102 12.48 7.66 7.55
CA ILE A 102 12.88 6.67 6.53
C ILE A 102 13.48 5.45 7.21
N ASP A 103 13.19 4.29 6.63
CA ASP A 103 13.53 2.94 7.09
C ASP A 103 12.90 2.59 8.45
N GLN A 104 11.97 3.42 8.94
CA GLN A 104 11.17 3.14 10.14
C GLN A 104 9.77 2.67 9.78
N ARG A 105 9.15 1.98 10.74
CA ARG A 105 7.73 1.65 10.69
C ARG A 105 6.91 2.90 11.00
N VAL A 106 5.97 3.21 10.13
CA VAL A 106 5.16 4.44 10.19
C VAL A 106 3.68 4.16 10.06
N ARG A 107 2.90 5.14 10.48
CA ARG A 107 1.49 5.30 10.18
C ARG A 107 1.35 6.46 9.19
N VAL A 108 0.72 6.20 8.06
CA VAL A 108 0.49 7.22 7.03
C VAL A 108 -1.00 7.42 6.83
N THR A 109 -1.46 8.65 7.06
CA THR A 109 -2.83 9.07 6.77
C THR A 109 -2.82 9.86 5.47
N GLY A 110 -3.75 9.55 4.56
CA GLY A 110 -3.82 10.23 3.26
C GLY A 110 -5.02 9.79 2.43
N THR A 111 -5.06 10.22 1.18
CA THR A 111 -6.05 9.76 0.18
C THR A 111 -5.34 8.94 -0.90
N LEU A 112 -6.01 7.89 -1.40
CA LEU A 112 -5.47 7.01 -2.42
C LEU A 112 -5.89 7.47 -3.82
N PHE A 113 -5.00 7.32 -4.80
CA PHE A 113 -5.34 7.54 -6.22
C PHE A 113 -4.57 6.59 -7.14
N SER A 114 -5.10 6.34 -8.34
CA SER A 114 -4.45 5.49 -9.35
C SER A 114 -3.26 6.17 -9.99
N ALA A 115 -2.31 5.37 -10.48
CA ALA A 115 -1.26 5.90 -11.35
C ALA A 115 -1.83 6.46 -12.67
N VAL A 116 -1.60 7.75 -12.92
CA VAL A 116 -1.96 8.41 -14.19
C VAL A 116 -0.74 8.84 -15.03
N MET A 117 0.37 9.27 -14.40
CA MET A 117 1.52 9.86 -15.09
C MET A 117 2.70 8.89 -15.24
N LYS A 118 3.56 9.10 -16.25
CA LYS A 118 4.76 8.28 -16.53
C LYS A 118 5.71 8.14 -15.33
N GLY A 119 5.79 9.17 -14.47
CA GLY A 119 6.65 9.16 -13.28
C GLY A 119 6.09 8.39 -12.09
N HIS A 120 4.85 7.89 -12.15
CA HIS A 120 4.29 7.07 -11.07
C HIS A 120 4.85 5.64 -11.11
N ARG A 121 5.24 5.12 -9.94
CA ARG A 121 6.01 3.88 -9.79
C ARG A 121 5.20 2.70 -9.24
N THR A 122 4.01 2.96 -8.71
CA THR A 122 3.08 1.93 -8.19
C THR A 122 1.69 2.13 -8.78
N LYS A 123 0.87 1.07 -8.84
CA LYS A 123 -0.51 1.16 -9.37
C LYS A 123 -1.42 2.06 -8.52
N VAL A 124 -1.16 2.12 -7.21
CA VAL A 124 -1.85 2.96 -6.23
C VAL A 124 -0.82 3.86 -5.56
N LEU A 125 -1.14 5.14 -5.48
CA LEU A 125 -0.36 6.16 -4.78
C LEU A 125 -1.17 6.72 -3.61
N MET A 126 -0.49 7.40 -2.69
CA MET A 126 -1.12 8.13 -1.60
C MET A 126 -0.65 9.58 -1.56
N THR A 127 -1.60 10.52 -1.58
CA THR A 127 -1.33 11.90 -1.16
C THR A 127 -1.33 11.96 0.36
N VAL A 128 -0.17 12.24 0.95
CA VAL A 128 0.05 12.18 2.40
C VAL A 128 -0.51 13.42 3.07
N LYS A 129 -1.31 13.20 4.12
CA LYS A 129 -1.79 14.23 5.05
C LYS A 129 -1.02 14.24 6.37
N ALA A 130 -0.65 13.06 6.85
CA ALA A 130 0.18 12.91 8.05
C ALA A 130 1.02 11.64 7.96
N LEU A 131 2.24 11.70 8.50
CA LEU A 131 3.18 10.60 8.58
C LEU A 131 3.84 10.66 9.97
N THR A 132 3.64 9.62 10.76
CA THR A 132 4.17 9.50 12.13
C THR A 132 4.80 8.13 12.33
N GLU A 133 5.69 8.01 13.31
CA GLU A 133 6.20 6.71 13.77
C GLU A 133 5.04 5.80 14.23
N ASP A 134 5.15 4.48 14.02
CA ASP A 134 4.21 3.51 14.58
C ASP A 134 4.74 2.98 15.91
N LEU A 135 4.25 3.55 17.01
CA LEU A 135 4.72 3.27 18.37
C LEU A 135 4.25 1.92 18.96
N THR A 136 3.54 1.10 18.18
CA THR A 136 3.24 -0.28 18.58
C THR A 136 4.54 -1.08 18.60
N LYS A 137 5.12 -1.24 19.80
CA LYS A 137 6.29 -2.08 20.06
C LYS A 137 6.08 -3.47 19.45
N GLN A 138 7.10 -3.95 18.72
CA GLN A 138 7.24 -5.36 18.35
C GLN A 138 7.44 -6.21 19.60
#